data_AF-A0A9R0WEP4-F1
#
_entry.id   AF-A0A9R0WEP4-F1
#
_cell.length_a   1.000
_cell.length_b   1.000
_cell.length_c   1.000
_cell.angle_alpha   90.00
_cell.angle_beta   90.00
_cell.angle_gamma   90.00
#
_symmetry.space_group_name_H-M   'P 1'
#
loop_
_entity.id
_entity.type
_entity.pdbx_description
1 polymer ?
#
loop_
_entity_poly.entity_id
_entity_poly.type
_entity_poly.pdbx_seq_one_letter_code
_entity_poly.pdbx_strand_id
1 'polypeptide(L)'
;MAEESWSNSPPSTKHHCGEASGKEPLVVDDDVPVPGQKRDYTVPLKVVIHLKEPLDVVRTSNPDKADKMIRKMRRRLGGMLSRNIGVDVEYTREDKPPQIAAVLQLCVEDLVLVYHITAATKWPKELRPLLQEKKLYTFVGFCIRGDKEKLKLSGLEINPNKYVDLQRKWRVPNNGKKWQSLAEFAASLIHPSY
;
A
#
# COMPACT_ATOMS: atom_id res chain seq x y z
N MET A 1 8.68 -50.70 70.28
CA MET A 1 8.96 -50.68 68.82
C MET A 1 7.98 -49.68 68.24
N ALA A 2 8.38 -48.40 68.18
CA ALA A 2 8.93 -47.69 67.00
C ALA A 2 7.78 -47.21 66.08
N GLU A 3 7.42 -45.91 66.11
CA GLU A 3 7.84 -44.84 65.15
C GLU A 3 6.89 -44.87 63.93
N GLU A 4 6.30 -43.81 63.35
CA GLU A 4 6.45 -42.36 63.30
C GLU A 4 5.09 -41.83 62.77
N SER A 5 4.60 -40.65 63.20
CA SER A 5 3.44 -40.00 62.57
C SER A 5 3.90 -38.81 61.74
N TRP A 6 3.83 -38.90 60.41
CA TRP A 6 4.04 -37.78 59.51
C TRP A 6 2.73 -37.13 59.07
N SER A 7 2.71 -35.82 59.23
CA SER A 7 1.64 -34.88 58.90
C SER A 7 1.53 -34.69 57.38
N ASN A 8 0.36 -34.96 56.80
CA ASN A 8 0.07 -34.64 55.40
C ASN A 8 -0.59 -33.26 55.27
N SER A 9 0.05 -32.38 54.49
CA SER A 9 -0.51 -31.09 54.06
C SER A 9 -1.32 -31.24 52.77
N PRO A 10 -2.39 -30.45 52.53
CA PRO A 10 -3.16 -30.48 51.28
C PRO A 10 -2.53 -29.67 50.12
N PRO A 11 -2.90 -29.92 48.85
CA PRO A 11 -2.11 -29.49 47.69
C PRO A 11 -2.57 -28.19 46.99
N SER A 12 -1.55 -27.47 46.47
CA SER A 12 -1.43 -26.73 45.20
C SER A 12 -2.61 -25.96 44.57
N THR A 13 -2.37 -24.67 44.30
CA THR A 13 -2.72 -24.06 43.00
C THR A 13 -1.72 -22.96 42.64
N LYS A 14 -0.70 -23.33 41.86
CA LYS A 14 0.16 -22.38 41.14
C LYS A 14 -0.64 -21.85 39.94
N HIS A 15 -1.00 -20.57 39.97
CA HIS A 15 -1.46 -19.87 38.77
C HIS A 15 -0.26 -19.68 37.84
N HIS A 16 -0.08 -20.61 36.90
CA HIS A 16 0.71 -20.36 35.71
C HIS A 16 -0.07 -19.35 34.85
N CYS A 17 0.32 -18.09 34.94
CA CYS A 17 -0.09 -17.06 33.99
C CYS A 17 0.48 -17.46 32.63
N GLY A 18 -0.38 -17.92 31.72
CA GLY A 18 0.01 -18.19 30.35
C GLY A 18 0.47 -16.91 29.68
N GLU A 19 1.65 -16.95 29.06
CA GLU A 19 2.13 -15.92 28.15
C GLU A 19 1.13 -15.77 26.98
N ALA A 20 0.25 -14.78 27.11
CA ALA A 20 -0.37 -14.19 25.95
C ALA A 20 0.72 -13.38 25.24
N SER A 21 1.29 -13.94 24.18
CA SER A 21 2.07 -13.20 23.17
C SER A 21 1.14 -12.23 22.44
N GLY A 22 0.75 -11.17 23.15
CA GLY A 22 0.16 -9.98 22.59
C GLY A 22 1.26 -9.23 21.89
N LYS A 23 1.40 -9.43 20.58
CA LYS A 23 2.05 -8.42 19.75
C LYS A 23 1.18 -7.18 19.84
N GLU A 24 1.57 -6.24 20.69
CA GLU A 24 1.00 -4.90 20.68
C GLU A 24 1.03 -4.38 19.24
N PRO A 25 -0.01 -3.67 18.78
CA PRO A 25 0.06 -3.01 17.49
C PRO A 25 1.23 -2.04 17.56
N LEU A 26 2.23 -2.20 16.68
CA LEU A 26 3.25 -1.18 16.46
C LEU A 26 2.54 0.14 16.22
N VAL A 27 2.55 1.02 17.21
CA VAL A 27 2.13 2.41 17.08
C VAL A 27 3.20 3.05 16.21
N VAL A 28 3.01 2.97 14.89
CA VAL A 28 3.91 3.60 13.93
C VAL A 28 3.59 5.09 14.01
N ASP A 29 4.47 5.85 14.63
CA ASP A 29 4.32 7.30 14.75
C ASP A 29 4.14 7.92 13.35
N ASP A 30 3.16 8.79 13.20
CA ASP A 30 2.90 9.52 11.96
C ASP A 30 3.84 10.72 11.80
N ASP A 31 4.60 11.07 12.86
CA ASP A 31 5.61 12.13 12.87
C ASP A 31 6.99 11.68 12.37
N VAL A 32 7.10 10.48 11.77
CA VAL A 32 8.35 10.04 11.10
C VAL A 32 8.66 10.98 9.92
N PRO A 33 9.83 11.66 9.91
CA PRO A 33 10.20 12.57 8.84
C PRO A 33 10.30 11.85 7.50
N VAL A 34 9.58 12.34 6.48
CA VAL A 34 9.69 11.79 5.13
C VAL A 34 11.04 12.23 4.50
N PRO A 35 11.79 11.34 3.80
CA PRO A 35 13.08 11.68 3.20
C PRO A 35 12.96 12.69 2.04
N GLY A 36 13.85 13.69 1.93
CA GLY A 36 14.02 14.53 0.73
C GLY A 36 13.90 16.06 0.92
N GLN A 37 14.06 16.84 -0.16
CA GLN A 37 13.91 18.31 -0.14
C GLN A 37 12.43 18.67 -0.02
N LYS A 38 12.02 18.91 1.23
CA LYS A 38 10.63 19.16 1.62
C LYS A 38 10.06 20.42 0.96
N ARG A 39 8.94 20.25 0.27
CA ARG A 39 8.14 21.35 -0.33
C ARG A 39 6.67 20.97 -0.25
N ASP A 40 5.86 21.79 0.40
CA ASP A 40 4.41 21.61 0.42
C ASP A 40 3.79 22.22 -0.85
N TYR A 41 3.07 21.42 -1.63
CA TYR A 41 2.39 21.88 -2.83
C TYR A 41 1.25 20.94 -3.25
N THR A 42 0.34 21.48 -4.07
CA THR A 42 -0.74 20.71 -4.71
C THR A 42 -1.03 21.29 -6.09
N VAL A 43 -1.15 20.42 -7.09
CA VAL A 43 -1.52 20.75 -8.46
C VAL A 43 -2.66 19.82 -8.89
N PRO A 44 -3.90 20.33 -9.01
CA PRO A 44 -4.99 19.60 -9.63
C PRO A 44 -4.86 19.62 -11.16
N LEU A 45 -5.13 18.49 -11.82
CA LEU A 45 -5.04 18.35 -13.26
C LEU A 45 -6.26 17.56 -13.77
N LYS A 46 -6.76 17.95 -14.96
CA LYS A 46 -7.67 17.13 -15.75
C LYS A 46 -6.91 16.56 -16.94
N VAL A 47 -6.78 15.24 -17.00
CA VAL A 47 -6.03 14.57 -18.06
C VAL A 47 -7.01 13.89 -19.00
N VAL A 48 -7.05 14.32 -20.26
CA VAL A 48 -7.85 13.67 -21.30
C VAL A 48 -7.15 12.37 -21.72
N ILE A 49 -7.91 11.27 -21.75
CA ILE A 49 -7.41 9.95 -22.15
C ILE A 49 -8.15 9.45 -23.39
N HIS A 50 -7.48 8.60 -24.18
CA HIS A 50 -7.93 8.21 -25.52
C HIS A 50 -9.35 7.62 -25.62
N LEU A 51 -9.91 7.08 -24.53
CA LEU A 51 -11.10 6.21 -24.57
C LEU A 51 -12.13 6.47 -23.47
N LYS A 52 -11.98 7.55 -22.68
CA LYS A 52 -12.86 7.76 -21.52
C LYS A 52 -12.94 9.22 -21.07
N GLU A 53 -13.80 9.44 -20.08
CA GLU A 53 -13.87 10.68 -19.32
C GLU A 53 -12.47 11.08 -18.80
N PRO A 54 -12.20 12.39 -18.68
CA PRO A 54 -10.93 12.89 -18.17
C PRO A 54 -10.64 12.37 -16.76
N LEU A 55 -9.38 12.06 -16.48
CA LEU A 55 -8.93 11.72 -15.14
C LEU A 55 -8.90 12.98 -14.25
N ASP A 56 -9.45 12.87 -13.05
CA ASP A 56 -9.33 13.84 -11.96
C ASP A 56 -8.06 13.52 -11.16
N VAL A 57 -6.98 14.20 -11.50
CA VAL A 57 -5.65 13.94 -10.94
C VAL A 57 -5.30 15.00 -9.90
N VAL A 58 -4.88 14.56 -8.72
CA VAL A 58 -4.27 15.42 -7.71
C VAL A 58 -2.82 15.01 -7.54
N ARG A 59 -1.91 15.89 -7.98
CA ARG A 59 -0.48 15.79 -7.70
C ARG A 59 -0.14 16.62 -6.47
N THR A 60 0.39 16.01 -5.41
CA THR A 60 0.56 16.71 -4.14
C THR A 60 1.65 16.12 -3.27
N SER A 61 2.28 16.96 -2.46
CA SER A 61 3.04 16.56 -1.26
C SER A 61 2.29 16.94 0.03
N ASN A 62 1.23 17.74 -0.08
CA ASN A 62 0.38 18.14 1.03
C ASN A 62 -0.42 16.93 1.59
N PRO A 63 -0.27 16.58 2.88
CA PRO A 63 -0.93 15.41 3.46
C PRO A 63 -2.46 15.58 3.55
N ASP A 64 -2.97 16.77 3.84
CA ASP A 64 -4.42 17.01 3.96
C ASP A 64 -5.13 16.86 2.60
N LYS A 65 -4.47 17.30 1.52
CA LYS A 65 -4.98 17.13 0.16
C LYS A 65 -4.94 15.67 -0.28
N ALA A 66 -3.88 14.94 0.06
CA ALA A 66 -3.80 13.50 -0.17
C ALA A 66 -4.92 12.76 0.59
N ASP A 67 -5.12 13.07 1.87
CA ASP A 67 -6.19 12.53 2.70
C ASP A 67 -7.58 12.79 2.10
N LYS A 68 -7.83 14.02 1.62
CA LYS A 68 -9.10 14.36 0.94
C LYS A 68 -9.32 13.48 -0.29
N MET A 69 -8.30 13.26 -1.11
CA MET A 69 -8.39 12.39 -2.28
C MET A 69 -8.59 10.93 -1.89
N ILE A 70 -7.86 10.41 -0.89
CA ILE A 70 -8.03 9.05 -0.38
C ILE A 70 -9.45 8.81 0.13
N ARG A 71 -10.04 9.76 0.87
CA ARG A 71 -11.44 9.66 1.32
C ARG A 71 -12.41 9.67 0.14
N LYS A 72 -12.14 10.43 -0.93
CA LYS A 72 -12.94 10.41 -2.16
C LYS A 72 -12.87 9.04 -2.85
N MET A 73 -11.67 8.47 -2.98
CA MET A 73 -11.46 7.11 -3.51
C MET A 73 -12.21 6.06 -2.70
N ARG A 74 -12.12 6.09 -1.36
CA ARG A 74 -12.85 5.17 -0.46
C ARG A 74 -14.36 5.25 -0.66
N ARG A 75 -14.93 6.45 -0.78
CA ARG A 75 -16.37 6.62 -1.08
C ARG A 75 -16.73 6.00 -2.43
N ARG A 76 -15.90 6.18 -3.47
CA ARG A 76 -16.14 5.57 -4.79
C ARG A 76 -16.09 4.04 -4.70
N LEU A 77 -15.07 3.48 -4.06
CA LEU A 77 -14.92 2.03 -3.84
C LEU A 77 -16.11 1.40 -3.10
N GLY A 78 -16.76 2.14 -2.19
CA GLY A 78 -17.92 1.66 -1.45
C GLY A 78 -19.08 1.22 -2.35
N GLY A 79 -19.26 1.86 -3.51
CA GLY A 79 -20.30 1.55 -4.50
C GLY A 79 -19.90 0.52 -5.56
N MET A 80 -18.64 0.06 -5.56
CA MET A 80 -18.12 -0.84 -6.60
C MET A 80 -18.24 -2.31 -6.20
N LEU A 81 -18.63 -3.15 -7.18
CA LEU A 81 -18.62 -4.61 -7.05
C LEU A 81 -17.19 -5.15 -6.86
N SER A 82 -16.25 -4.62 -7.63
CA SER A 82 -14.82 -4.92 -7.55
C SER A 82 -14.08 -3.72 -6.99
N ARG A 83 -13.47 -3.88 -5.81
CA ARG A 83 -12.83 -2.76 -5.09
C ARG A 83 -11.32 -2.78 -5.28
N ASN A 84 -10.91 -2.61 -6.53
CA ASN A 84 -9.51 -2.62 -6.92
C ASN A 84 -8.94 -1.19 -6.89
N ILE A 85 -7.68 -1.07 -6.45
CA ILE A 85 -6.94 0.19 -6.47
C ILE A 85 -5.71 -0.03 -7.35
N GLY A 86 -5.61 0.72 -8.45
CA GLY A 86 -4.40 0.74 -9.29
C GLY A 86 -3.24 1.36 -8.51
N VAL A 87 -2.05 0.77 -8.59
CA VAL A 87 -0.84 1.25 -7.92
C VAL A 87 0.32 1.27 -8.90
N ASP A 88 1.09 2.36 -8.82
CA ASP A 88 2.41 2.45 -9.42
C ASP A 88 3.34 3.29 -8.52
N VAL A 89 4.64 3.06 -8.62
CA VAL A 89 5.64 3.72 -7.76
C VAL A 89 6.86 4.12 -8.58
N GLU A 90 7.18 5.41 -8.53
CA GLU A 90 8.42 5.93 -9.12
C GLU A 90 9.50 6.01 -8.05
N TYR A 91 10.74 5.71 -8.45
CA TYR A 91 11.85 5.60 -7.51
C TYR A 91 12.80 6.79 -7.59
N THR A 92 13.63 6.94 -6.56
CA THR A 92 14.79 7.82 -6.63
C THR A 92 15.79 7.32 -7.67
N ARG A 93 16.78 8.16 -8.03
CA ARG A 93 17.79 7.78 -9.03
C ARG A 93 18.57 6.54 -8.60
N GLU A 94 18.86 5.66 -9.55
CA GLU A 94 19.56 4.39 -9.32
C GLU A 94 21.03 4.58 -8.96
N ASP A 95 21.66 5.66 -9.45
CA ASP A 95 23.05 6.02 -9.17
C ASP A 95 23.33 6.40 -7.70
N LYS A 96 22.29 6.46 -6.86
CA LYS A 96 22.38 6.81 -5.44
C LYS A 96 21.61 5.81 -4.56
N PRO A 97 22.21 4.65 -4.24
CA PRO A 97 21.59 3.68 -3.36
C PRO A 97 21.52 4.16 -1.88
N PRO A 98 20.57 3.67 -1.07
CA PRO A 98 19.48 2.79 -1.47
C PRO A 98 18.42 3.55 -2.28
N GLN A 99 17.97 2.93 -3.37
CA GLN A 99 16.86 3.46 -4.14
C GLN A 99 15.56 3.27 -3.35
N ILE A 100 14.78 4.34 -3.15
CA ILE A 100 13.54 4.36 -2.38
C ILE A 100 12.38 4.91 -3.22
N ALA A 101 11.15 4.81 -2.71
CA ALA A 101 9.98 5.37 -3.38
C ALA A 101 10.03 6.91 -3.34
N ALA A 102 9.96 7.52 -4.52
CA ALA A 102 9.90 8.97 -4.71
C ALA A 102 8.47 9.47 -4.90
N VAL A 103 7.65 8.73 -5.63
CA VAL A 103 6.25 9.04 -5.90
C VAL A 103 5.43 7.76 -5.74
N LEU A 104 4.27 7.87 -5.08
CA LEU A 104 3.26 6.83 -5.05
C LEU A 104 2.05 7.30 -5.86
N GLN A 105 1.63 6.49 -6.82
CA GLN A 105 0.42 6.72 -7.60
C GLN A 105 -0.66 5.73 -7.18
N LEU A 106 -1.86 6.25 -6.90
CA LEU A 106 -3.05 5.45 -6.61
C LEU A 106 -4.16 5.85 -7.57
N CYS A 107 -4.86 4.86 -8.13
CA CYS A 107 -5.93 5.07 -9.08
C CYS A 107 -7.20 4.29 -8.70
N VAL A 108 -8.35 4.95 -8.71
CA VAL A 108 -9.68 4.34 -8.61
C VAL A 108 -10.57 4.98 -9.66
N GLU A 109 -10.91 4.23 -10.71
CA GLU A 109 -11.65 4.71 -11.88
C GLU A 109 -11.02 5.96 -12.51
N ASP A 110 -11.66 7.12 -12.39
CA ASP A 110 -11.22 8.42 -12.90
C ASP A 110 -10.38 9.21 -11.88
N LEU A 111 -10.30 8.76 -10.63
CA LEU A 111 -9.59 9.47 -9.56
C LEU A 111 -8.15 8.99 -9.46
N VAL A 112 -7.20 9.93 -9.56
CA VAL A 112 -5.77 9.62 -9.46
C VAL A 112 -5.12 10.51 -8.41
N LEU A 113 -4.44 9.88 -7.45
CA LEU A 113 -3.53 10.56 -6.53
C LEU A 113 -2.09 10.30 -7.00
N VAL A 114 -1.34 11.37 -7.20
CA VAL A 114 0.12 11.32 -7.42
C VAL A 114 0.78 11.96 -6.20
N TYR A 115 1.15 11.13 -5.23
CA TYR A 115 1.72 11.58 -3.97
C TYR A 115 3.23 11.61 -4.01
N HIS A 116 3.81 12.80 -3.88
CA HIS A 116 5.26 13.00 -3.89
C HIS A 116 5.84 12.76 -2.50
N ILE A 117 6.23 11.51 -2.24
CA ILE A 117 6.85 11.08 -0.99
C ILE A 117 8.07 11.95 -0.69
N THR A 118 8.98 12.13 -1.66
CA THR A 118 10.25 12.85 -1.40
C THR A 118 10.12 14.35 -1.16
N ALA A 119 8.94 14.93 -1.44
CA ALA A 119 8.65 16.32 -1.15
C ALA A 119 7.77 16.50 0.10
N ALA A 120 7.19 15.40 0.61
CA ALA A 120 6.27 15.44 1.73
C ALA A 120 6.98 15.82 3.03
N THR A 121 6.27 16.53 3.90
CA THR A 121 6.77 16.88 5.24
C THR A 121 6.28 15.92 6.31
N LYS A 122 5.12 15.28 6.07
CA LYS A 122 4.41 14.35 6.95
C LYS A 122 3.67 13.31 6.12
N TRP A 123 3.24 12.21 6.75
CA TRP A 123 2.38 11.23 6.11
C TRP A 123 0.91 11.66 6.11
N PRO A 124 0.12 11.37 5.05
CA PRO A 124 -1.33 11.50 5.10
C PRO A 124 -1.89 10.46 6.07
N LYS A 125 -2.78 10.87 6.98
CA LYS A 125 -3.33 9.99 8.04
C LYS A 125 -4.10 8.80 7.46
N GLU A 126 -4.69 8.95 6.28
CA GLU A 126 -5.47 7.90 5.63
C GLU A 126 -4.62 6.92 4.84
N LEU A 127 -3.34 7.25 4.57
CA LEU A 127 -2.51 6.48 3.63
C LEU A 127 -2.13 5.11 4.20
N ARG A 128 -1.53 5.05 5.39
CA ARG A 128 -1.17 3.77 6.02
C ARG A 128 -2.39 2.87 6.25
N PRO A 129 -3.51 3.35 6.81
CA PRO A 129 -4.72 2.54 6.93
C PRO A 129 -5.25 2.02 5.59
N LEU A 130 -5.16 2.81 4.51
CA LEU A 130 -5.55 2.36 3.18
C LEU A 130 -4.65 1.21 2.70
N LEU A 131 -3.32 1.40 2.73
CA LEU A 131 -2.35 0.42 2.23
C LEU A 131 -2.39 -0.90 3.04
N GLN A 132 -2.72 -0.82 4.33
CA GLN A 132 -2.80 -1.98 5.23
C GLN A 132 -4.19 -2.62 5.32
N GLU A 133 -5.18 -2.16 4.55
CA GLU A 133 -6.54 -2.71 4.56
C GLU A 133 -6.51 -4.25 4.36
N LYS A 134 -7.29 -4.98 5.18
CA LYS A 134 -7.24 -6.44 5.25
C LYS A 134 -8.42 -7.13 4.59
N LYS A 135 -9.52 -6.42 4.33
CA LYS A 135 -10.78 -7.03 3.90
C LYS A 135 -11.18 -6.56 2.52
N LEU A 136 -11.33 -5.23 2.37
CA LEU A 136 -12.17 -4.68 1.31
C LEU A 136 -11.47 -4.52 -0.03
N TYR A 137 -10.19 -4.13 -0.03
CA TYR A 137 -9.51 -3.67 -1.24
C TYR A 137 -8.43 -4.63 -1.70
N THR A 138 -8.18 -4.62 -3.01
CA THR A 138 -7.05 -5.31 -3.63
C THR A 138 -6.25 -4.29 -4.45
N PHE A 139 -4.96 -4.20 -4.19
CA PHE A 139 -4.04 -3.36 -4.94
C PHE A 139 -3.61 -4.07 -6.21
N VAL A 140 -3.67 -3.39 -7.35
CA VAL A 140 -3.36 -3.96 -8.66
C VAL A 140 -2.27 -3.11 -9.29
N GLY A 141 -1.15 -3.74 -9.64
CA GLY A 141 -0.04 -3.06 -10.31
C GLY A 141 0.69 -4.01 -11.23
N PHE A 142 1.55 -3.47 -12.08
CA PHE A 142 2.35 -4.24 -13.02
C PHE A 142 3.78 -4.35 -12.49
N CYS A 143 4.31 -5.56 -12.31
CA CYS A 143 5.61 -5.77 -11.66
C CYS A 143 5.67 -5.21 -10.21
N ILE A 144 4.51 -5.10 -9.54
CA ILE A 144 4.31 -4.45 -8.23
C ILE A 144 5.15 -5.01 -7.07
N ARG A 145 5.83 -6.14 -7.25
CA ARG A 145 6.73 -6.68 -6.22
C ARG A 145 7.88 -5.73 -5.93
N GLY A 146 8.50 -5.16 -6.98
CA GLY A 146 9.56 -4.15 -6.82
C GLY A 146 9.02 -2.91 -6.09
N ASP A 147 7.85 -2.43 -6.51
CA ASP A 147 7.20 -1.27 -5.89
C ASP A 147 6.98 -1.43 -4.40
N LYS A 148 6.51 -2.62 -3.99
CA LYS A 148 6.30 -2.94 -2.58
C LYS A 148 7.59 -2.90 -1.77
N GLU A 149 8.69 -3.41 -2.33
CA GLU A 149 10.00 -3.37 -1.68
C GLU A 149 10.46 -1.92 -1.49
N LYS A 150 10.35 -1.09 -2.54
CA LYS A 150 10.74 0.32 -2.49
C LYS A 150 9.86 1.17 -1.56
N LEU A 151 8.55 0.90 -1.54
CA LEU A 151 7.63 1.52 -0.58
C LEU A 151 8.00 1.15 0.85
N LYS A 152 8.31 -0.13 1.10
CA LYS A 152 8.66 -0.62 2.45
C LYS A 152 9.92 0.06 2.97
N LEU A 153 10.94 0.21 2.12
CA LEU A 153 12.14 0.99 2.46
C LEU A 153 11.84 2.46 2.77
N SER A 154 10.70 2.97 2.30
CA SER A 154 10.24 4.35 2.53
C SER A 154 9.28 4.46 3.74
N GLY A 155 9.06 3.37 4.49
CA GLY A 155 8.18 3.37 5.67
C GLY A 155 6.69 3.18 5.37
N LEU A 156 6.34 2.74 4.16
CA LEU A 156 4.98 2.39 3.75
C LEU A 156 4.92 0.95 3.25
N GLU A 157 3.89 0.19 3.59
CA GLU A 157 3.77 -1.18 3.12
C GLU A 157 2.35 -1.41 2.58
N ILE A 158 2.25 -1.95 1.37
CA ILE A 158 1.01 -2.52 0.86
C ILE A 158 0.84 -3.88 1.51
N ASN A 159 -0.36 -4.13 2.04
CA ASN A 159 -0.70 -5.39 2.68
C ASN A 159 -0.26 -6.59 1.79
N PRO A 160 0.60 -7.49 2.31
CA PRO A 160 1.23 -8.52 1.51
C PRO A 160 0.23 -9.54 0.94
N ASN A 161 -0.98 -9.61 1.47
CA ASN A 161 -2.03 -10.53 1.04
C ASN A 161 -3.08 -9.88 0.14
N LYS A 162 -2.99 -8.57 -0.12
CA LYS A 162 -4.01 -7.80 -0.83
C LYS A 162 -3.47 -7.15 -2.10
N TYR A 163 -2.72 -7.91 -2.90
CA TYR A 163 -2.25 -7.41 -4.18
C TYR A 163 -2.33 -8.43 -5.32
N VAL A 164 -2.46 -7.91 -6.54
CA VAL A 164 -2.36 -8.64 -7.80
C VAL A 164 -1.27 -8.02 -8.65
N ASP A 165 -0.33 -8.85 -9.07
CA ASP A 165 0.72 -8.48 -10.02
C ASP A 165 0.24 -8.85 -11.43
N LEU A 166 -0.13 -7.84 -12.23
CA LEU A 166 -0.66 -8.02 -13.59
C LEU A 166 0.34 -8.69 -14.52
N GLN A 167 1.65 -8.51 -14.30
CA GLN A 167 2.68 -9.15 -15.13
C GLN A 167 2.64 -10.69 -14.99
N ARG A 168 2.22 -11.18 -13.82
CA ARG A 168 2.21 -12.61 -13.48
C ARG A 168 0.81 -13.24 -13.52
N LYS A 169 -0.20 -12.47 -13.15
CA LYS A 169 -1.59 -12.90 -13.07
C LYS A 169 -2.40 -12.14 -14.11
N TRP A 170 -2.36 -12.63 -15.34
CA TRP A 170 -3.18 -12.15 -16.44
C TRP A 170 -4.06 -13.28 -16.99
N ARG A 171 -5.18 -12.91 -17.61
CA ARG A 171 -6.05 -13.83 -18.36
C ARG A 171 -5.86 -13.75 -19.88
N VAL A 172 -5.04 -12.81 -20.35
CA VAL A 172 -4.83 -12.47 -21.76
C VAL A 172 -3.69 -13.28 -22.36
N PRO A 173 -3.97 -14.27 -23.22
CA PRO A 173 -2.95 -15.13 -23.80
C PRO A 173 -1.80 -14.34 -24.42
N ASN A 174 -0.57 -14.57 -23.95
CA ASN A 174 0.65 -14.09 -24.57
C ASN A 174 1.56 -15.26 -24.94
N ASN A 175 1.02 -16.30 -25.57
CA ASN A 175 1.78 -17.49 -26.00
C ASN A 175 2.66 -18.10 -24.88
N GLY A 176 2.19 -18.04 -23.63
CA GLY A 176 2.94 -18.50 -22.44
C GLY A 176 4.08 -17.59 -21.98
N LYS A 177 4.33 -16.45 -22.65
CA LYS A 177 5.35 -15.46 -22.30
C LYS A 177 4.83 -14.42 -21.31
N LYS A 178 5.74 -13.85 -20.53
CA LYS A 178 5.45 -12.67 -19.71
C LYS A 178 5.42 -11.43 -20.59
N TRP A 179 4.52 -10.50 -20.26
CA TRP A 179 4.51 -9.16 -20.83
C TRP A 179 5.78 -8.40 -20.46
N GLN A 180 6.41 -7.77 -21.44
CA GLN A 180 7.68 -7.06 -21.24
C GLN A 180 7.46 -5.69 -20.63
N SER A 181 6.32 -5.05 -20.92
CA SER A 181 5.96 -3.75 -20.38
C SER A 181 4.46 -3.61 -20.11
N LEU A 182 4.11 -2.62 -19.28
CA LEU A 182 2.72 -2.24 -19.05
C LEU A 182 2.08 -1.70 -20.34
N ALA A 183 2.84 -0.99 -21.18
CA ALA A 183 2.42 -0.46 -22.47
C ALA A 183 1.97 -1.60 -23.41
N GLU A 184 2.83 -2.62 -23.60
CA GLU A 184 2.52 -3.80 -24.40
C GLU A 184 1.29 -4.54 -23.87
N PHE A 185 1.19 -4.69 -22.55
CA PHE A 185 0.04 -5.32 -21.91
C PHE A 185 -1.25 -4.52 -22.17
N ALA A 186 -1.21 -3.19 -22.02
CA ALA A 186 -2.35 -2.31 -22.28
C ALA A 186 -2.74 -2.30 -23.75
N ALA A 187 -1.76 -2.32 -24.66
CA ALA A 187 -1.98 -2.39 -26.10
C ALA A 187 -2.76 -3.65 -26.51
N SER A 188 -2.46 -4.78 -25.87
CA SER A 188 -3.14 -6.06 -26.11
C SER A 188 -4.59 -6.11 -25.63
N LEU A 189 -4.94 -5.25 -24.65
CA LEU A 189 -6.19 -5.34 -23.89
C LEU A 189 -7.18 -4.21 -24.18
N ILE A 190 -6.66 -3.02 -24.33
CA ILE A 190 -7.43 -1.78 -24.32
C ILE A 190 -7.45 -1.21 -25.73
N HIS A 191 -6.28 -0.85 -26.27
CA HIS A 191 -6.17 -0.27 -27.60
C HIS A 191 -4.73 -0.28 -28.13
N PRO A 192 -4.49 -0.57 -29.42
CA PRO A 192 -3.13 -0.67 -29.98
C PRO A 192 -2.27 0.61 -29.96
N SER A 193 -2.83 1.75 -29.55
CA SER A 193 -2.08 3.02 -29.46
C SER A 193 -1.24 3.16 -28.18
N TYR A 194 -1.35 2.19 -27.26
CA TYR A 194 -0.54 2.14 -26.04
C TYR A 194 0.83 1.50 -26.28
#